data_AF-A0A060Y1B2-F1
#
_entry.id   AF-A0A060Y1B2-F1
#
_cell.length_a   1.000
_cell.length_b   1.000
_cell.length_c   1.000
_cell.angle_alpha   90.00
_cell.angle_beta   90.00
_cell.angle_gamma   90.00
#
_symmetry.space_group_name_H-M   'P 1'
#
loop_
_entity.id
_entity.type
_entity.pdbx_description
1 polymer ?
#
loop_
_entity_poly.entity_id
_entity_poly.type
_entity_poly.pdbx_seq_one_letter_code
_entity_poly.pdbx_strand_id
1 'polypeptide(L)'
;MLTLDSKTSVSAVEKVTGAMSVLSDIYIVSTFRLPPKMGGVLLGLYSKEENKKYLELAIMGKINKALVRYVREDGKIHTVNLQSANLADGRTHSIILRVGGLRRDNLHLELYVNCRLADSSQGLPPLVPLSAEKVEIRNGFKAYARLQGAVESLKMALGGSVAKAGALADCPFQGDSSVYNTGVSKITI
;
A
#
# COMPACT_ATOMS: atom_id res chain seq x y z
N MET A 1 -0.38 1.88 -12.94
CA MET A 1 -1.16 1.06 -11.99
C MET A 1 -0.84 -0.40 -12.28
N LEU A 2 -0.63 -1.20 -11.24
CA LEU A 2 -0.35 -2.63 -11.33
C LEU A 2 -1.43 -3.41 -10.59
N THR A 3 -2.10 -4.34 -11.27
CA THR A 3 -2.96 -5.32 -10.60
C THR A 3 -2.09 -6.50 -10.17
N LEU A 4 -2.20 -6.90 -8.91
CA LEU A 4 -1.41 -7.99 -8.34
C LEU A 4 -2.35 -9.18 -8.11
N ASP A 5 -2.22 -10.23 -8.90
CA ASP A 5 -3.05 -11.43 -8.85
C ASP A 5 -2.23 -12.68 -8.45
N SER A 6 -2.80 -13.87 -8.54
CA SER A 6 -2.09 -15.11 -8.21
C SER A 6 -0.85 -15.39 -9.09
N LYS A 7 -0.69 -14.71 -10.23
CA LYS A 7 0.38 -14.86 -11.22
C LYS A 7 1.17 -13.56 -11.41
N THR A 8 1.61 -12.94 -10.31
CA THR A 8 2.50 -11.76 -10.39
C THR A 8 3.71 -12.05 -11.30
N SER A 9 3.88 -11.25 -12.36
CA SER A 9 4.96 -11.41 -13.34
C SER A 9 6.26 -10.75 -12.90
N VAL A 10 7.39 -11.18 -13.48
CA VAL A 10 8.71 -10.55 -13.27
C VAL A 10 8.67 -9.06 -13.66
N SER A 11 7.95 -8.71 -14.72
CA SER A 11 7.73 -7.32 -15.14
C SER A 11 7.05 -6.47 -14.06
N ALA A 12 6.20 -7.05 -13.20
CA ALA A 12 5.60 -6.32 -12.09
C ALA A 12 6.65 -5.98 -11.02
N VAL A 13 7.59 -6.88 -10.73
CA VAL A 13 8.68 -6.63 -9.78
C VAL A 13 9.53 -5.45 -10.25
N GLU A 14 10.01 -5.49 -11.50
CA GLU A 14 10.84 -4.42 -12.08
C GLU A 14 10.16 -3.06 -12.02
N LYS A 15 8.86 -3.01 -12.37
CA LYS A 15 8.07 -1.77 -12.30
C LYS A 15 7.94 -1.25 -10.87
N VAL A 16 7.72 -2.13 -9.89
CA VAL A 16 7.61 -1.74 -8.47
C VAL A 16 8.94 -1.21 -7.95
N THR A 17 10.03 -1.97 -8.11
CA THR A 17 11.34 -1.58 -7.59
C THR A 17 11.86 -0.31 -8.28
N GLY A 18 11.69 -0.21 -9.60
CA GLY A 18 12.07 0.99 -10.36
C GLY A 18 11.22 2.20 -10.01
N ALA A 19 9.94 2.03 -9.71
CA ALA A 19 9.11 3.14 -9.24
C ALA A 19 9.50 3.59 -7.82
N MET A 20 9.80 2.67 -6.91
CA MET A 20 10.18 3.02 -5.55
C MET A 20 11.50 3.78 -5.47
N SER A 21 12.39 3.66 -6.48
CA SER A 21 13.62 4.45 -6.54
C SER A 21 13.44 5.86 -7.11
N VAL A 22 12.38 6.11 -7.89
CA VAL A 22 12.17 7.41 -8.58
C VAL A 22 10.97 8.22 -8.07
N LEU A 23 9.96 7.55 -7.52
CA LEU A 23 8.73 8.16 -7.03
C LEU A 23 8.81 8.44 -5.54
N SER A 24 8.20 9.54 -5.09
CA SER A 24 8.11 9.83 -3.66
C SER A 24 7.09 8.94 -2.95
N ASP A 25 6.00 8.58 -3.64
CA ASP A 25 4.85 7.92 -3.03
C ASP A 25 4.40 6.73 -3.87
N ILE A 26 4.00 5.65 -3.19
CA ILE A 26 3.26 4.53 -3.76
C ILE A 26 2.02 4.26 -2.92
N TYR A 27 1.05 3.59 -3.54
CA TYR A 27 -0.23 3.28 -2.91
C TYR A 27 -0.53 1.79 -3.07
N ILE A 28 -0.80 1.11 -1.96
CA ILE A 28 -1.33 -0.26 -1.96
C ILE A 28 -2.83 -0.16 -1.73
N VAL A 29 -3.61 -0.64 -2.68
CA VAL A 29 -5.08 -0.57 -2.66
C VAL A 29 -5.62 -1.99 -2.65
N SER A 30 -6.52 -2.30 -1.73
CA SER A 30 -7.07 -3.64 -1.60
C SER A 30 -8.51 -3.63 -1.14
N THR A 31 -9.29 -4.57 -1.66
CA THR A 31 -10.63 -4.90 -1.18
C THR A 31 -10.62 -6.35 -0.73
N PHE A 32 -11.04 -6.61 0.50
CA PHE A 32 -11.03 -7.94 1.08
C PHE A 32 -12.11 -8.12 2.14
N ARG A 33 -12.41 -9.38 2.45
CA ARG A 33 -13.31 -9.79 3.53
C ARG A 33 -12.59 -10.77 4.44
N LEU A 34 -12.49 -10.43 5.73
CA LEU A 34 -11.86 -11.26 6.75
C LEU A 34 -12.91 -11.81 7.73
N PRO A 35 -12.88 -13.12 8.05
CA PRO A 35 -13.63 -13.65 9.18
C PRO A 35 -13.18 -13.02 10.52
N PRO A 36 -14.04 -13.05 11.55
CA PRO A 36 -13.73 -12.52 12.87
C PRO A 36 -12.38 -12.97 13.42
N LYS A 37 -11.56 -12.00 13.88
CA LYS A 37 -10.24 -12.20 14.49
C LYS A 37 -9.17 -12.80 13.55
N MET A 38 -9.49 -13.04 12.28
CA MET A 38 -8.55 -13.56 11.29
C MET A 38 -7.72 -12.44 10.66
N GLY A 39 -6.63 -12.80 10.00
CA GLY A 39 -5.73 -11.81 9.42
C GLY A 39 -4.75 -12.45 8.46
N GLY A 40 -3.64 -11.77 8.19
CA GLY A 40 -2.55 -12.31 7.39
C GLY A 40 -1.89 -11.27 6.50
N VAL A 41 -0.91 -11.72 5.72
CA VAL A 41 -0.18 -10.86 4.79
C VAL A 41 -1.06 -10.57 3.58
N LEU A 42 -1.24 -9.28 3.30
CA LEU A 42 -1.96 -8.80 2.13
C LEU A 42 -1.01 -8.58 0.95
N LEU A 43 0.16 -8.02 1.22
CA LEU A 43 1.22 -7.80 0.24
C LEU A 43 2.57 -7.78 0.93
N GLY A 44 3.61 -8.30 0.29
CA GLY A 44 4.97 -8.00 0.65
C GLY A 44 5.97 -8.18 -0.49
N LEU A 45 7.08 -7.47 -0.35
CA LEU A 45 8.29 -7.53 -1.16
C LEU A 45 9.33 -8.30 -0.34
N TYR A 46 9.83 -9.40 -0.88
CA TYR A 46 10.74 -10.32 -0.17
C TYR A 46 12.04 -10.50 -0.96
N SER A 47 13.12 -10.81 -0.27
CA SER A 47 14.35 -11.31 -0.87
C SER A 47 14.11 -12.69 -1.48
N LYS A 48 14.55 -12.87 -2.73
CA LYS A 48 14.56 -14.17 -3.41
C LYS A 48 15.52 -15.16 -2.74
N GLU A 49 16.59 -14.67 -2.12
CA GLU A 49 17.68 -15.48 -1.57
C GLU A 49 17.45 -15.81 -0.09
N GLU A 50 17.13 -14.81 0.72
CA GLU A 50 17.12 -14.93 2.19
C GLU A 50 15.71 -14.96 2.78
N ASN A 51 14.66 -14.87 1.95
CA ASN A 51 13.28 -14.73 2.41
C ASN A 51 13.06 -13.52 3.36
N LYS A 52 14.02 -12.58 3.38
CA LYS A 52 13.99 -11.35 4.16
C LYS A 52 12.89 -10.42 3.62
N LYS A 53 12.07 -9.87 4.52
CA LYS A 53 10.95 -8.99 4.16
C LYS A 53 11.48 -7.58 3.94
N TYR A 54 11.48 -7.08 2.70
CA TYR A 54 11.84 -5.69 2.44
C TYR A 54 10.71 -4.73 2.82
N LEU A 55 9.48 -5.10 2.50
CA LEU A 55 8.25 -4.39 2.86
C LEU A 55 7.13 -5.42 2.98
N GLU A 56 6.28 -5.33 3.99
CA GLU A 56 5.14 -6.22 4.18
C GLU A 56 4.00 -5.45 4.83
N LEU A 57 2.82 -5.51 4.21
CA LEU A 57 1.55 -5.08 4.77
C LEU A 57 0.76 -6.32 5.19
N ALA A 58 0.44 -6.41 6.48
CA ALA A 58 -0.39 -7.45 7.06
C ALA A 58 -1.56 -6.87 7.85
N ILE A 59 -2.69 -7.56 7.85
CA ILE A 59 -3.87 -7.20 8.64
C ILE A 59 -3.96 -8.14 9.84
N MET A 60 -4.12 -7.57 11.03
CA MET A 60 -4.15 -8.30 12.30
C MET A 60 -5.53 -8.18 12.96
N GLY A 61 -6.48 -9.03 12.54
CA GLY A 61 -7.85 -8.97 13.04
C GLY A 61 -8.00 -9.21 14.54
N LYS A 62 -7.10 -9.97 15.18
CA LYS A 62 -7.14 -10.16 16.65
C LYS A 62 -7.01 -8.87 17.44
N ILE A 63 -6.28 -7.89 16.90
CA ILE A 63 -5.95 -6.63 17.58
C ILE A 63 -6.39 -5.39 16.80
N ASN A 64 -7.15 -5.56 15.71
CA ASN A 64 -7.64 -4.50 14.83
C ASN A 64 -6.55 -3.53 14.35
N LYS A 65 -5.42 -4.06 13.88
CA LYS A 65 -4.31 -3.26 13.35
C LYS A 65 -3.91 -3.66 11.94
N ALA A 66 -3.46 -2.69 11.16
CA ALA A 66 -2.63 -2.93 9.99
C ALA A 66 -1.16 -2.81 10.39
N LEU A 67 -0.37 -3.84 10.10
CA LEU A 67 1.06 -3.87 10.34
C LEU A 67 1.81 -3.59 9.06
N VAL A 68 2.67 -2.58 9.10
CA VAL A 68 3.66 -2.33 8.04
C VAL A 68 5.03 -2.67 8.59
N ARG A 69 5.69 -3.67 8.00
CA ARG A 69 7.05 -4.08 8.35
C ARG A 69 7.97 -3.81 7.18
N TYR A 70 9.09 -3.15 7.40
CA TYR A 70 10.05 -2.90 6.34
C TYR A 70 11.48 -2.90 6.86
N VAL A 71 12.44 -3.13 5.97
CA VAL A 71 13.86 -3.05 6.28
C VAL A 71 14.32 -1.61 6.05
N ARG A 72 14.92 -1.03 7.09
CA ARG A 72 15.53 0.30 7.01
C ARG A 72 16.89 0.24 6.33
N GLU A 73 17.44 1.39 5.98
CA GLU A 73 18.81 1.49 5.43
C GLU A 73 19.88 0.84 6.32
N ASP A 74 19.71 0.85 7.65
CA ASP A 74 20.61 0.15 8.59
C ASP A 74 20.47 -1.38 8.59
N GLY A 75 19.65 -1.93 7.69
CA GLY A 75 19.41 -3.35 7.52
C GLY A 75 18.48 -3.99 8.55
N LYS A 76 18.03 -3.24 9.57
CA LYS A 76 17.12 -3.72 10.62
C LYS A 76 15.66 -3.57 10.21
N ILE A 77 14.81 -4.41 10.78
CA ILE A 77 13.36 -4.37 10.55
C ILE A 77 12.74 -3.29 11.42
N HIS A 78 11.99 -2.40 10.81
CA HIS A 78 11.08 -1.46 11.47
C HIS A 78 9.64 -1.97 11.34
N THR A 79 8.85 -1.84 12.40
CA THR A 79 7.44 -2.25 12.43
C THR A 79 6.59 -1.07 12.87
N VAL A 80 5.65 -0.69 12.02
CA VAL A 80 4.66 0.36 12.29
C VAL A 80 3.30 -0.28 12.47
N ASN A 81 2.66 0.06 13.58
CA ASN A 81 1.36 -0.43 13.99
C ASN A 81 0.32 0.66 13.70
N LEU A 82 -0.34 0.59 12.56
CA LEU A 82 -1.40 1.53 12.21
C LEU A 82 -2.72 1.03 12.80
N GLN A 83 -3.41 1.90 13.53
CA GLN A 83 -4.74 1.64 14.01
C GLN A 83 -5.68 1.48 12.81
N SER A 84 -6.54 0.48 12.88
CA SER A 84 -7.59 0.30 11.88
C SER A 84 -8.93 0.17 12.58
N ALA A 85 -10.00 0.57 11.90
CA ALA A 85 -11.34 0.11 12.26
C ALA A 85 -11.36 -1.43 12.24
N ASN A 86 -12.38 -2.06 12.82
CA ASN A 86 -12.49 -3.52 12.81
C ASN A 86 -12.58 -4.06 11.37
N LEU A 87 -11.44 -4.45 10.78
CA LEU A 87 -11.30 -4.96 9.41
C LEU A 87 -11.64 -6.45 9.30
N ALA A 88 -11.82 -7.13 10.43
CA ALA A 88 -12.08 -8.55 10.53
C ALA A 88 -13.40 -8.77 11.28
N ASP A 89 -14.49 -8.29 10.69
CA ASP A 89 -15.86 -8.40 11.22
C ASP A 89 -16.77 -9.28 10.33
N GLY A 90 -16.21 -9.91 9.29
CA GLY A 90 -16.94 -10.70 8.30
C GLY A 90 -17.50 -9.90 7.11
N ARG A 91 -17.35 -8.57 7.09
CA ARG A 91 -17.77 -7.69 5.98
C ARG A 91 -16.61 -7.43 5.02
N THR A 92 -16.96 -6.94 3.83
CA THR A 92 -15.99 -6.47 2.85
C THR A 92 -15.55 -5.06 3.22
N HIS A 93 -14.24 -4.84 3.26
CA HIS A 93 -13.61 -3.54 3.51
C HIS A 93 -12.68 -3.18 2.35
N SER A 94 -12.60 -1.89 2.04
CA SER A 94 -11.56 -1.34 1.19
C SER A 94 -10.51 -0.62 2.03
N ILE A 95 -9.24 -0.80 1.67
CA ILE A 95 -8.13 -0.08 2.28
C ILE A 95 -7.24 0.56 1.22
N ILE A 96 -6.59 1.66 1.62
CA ILE A 96 -5.50 2.27 0.89
C ILE A 96 -4.38 2.54 1.88
N LEU A 97 -3.21 1.96 1.65
CA LEU A 97 -1.99 2.35 2.33
C LEU A 97 -1.16 3.23 1.40
N ARG A 98 -0.97 4.49 1.78
CA ARG A 98 0.04 5.35 1.16
C ARG A 98 1.37 5.12 1.86
N VAL A 99 2.39 4.80 1.07
CA VAL A 99 3.79 4.77 1.50
C VAL A 99 4.49 5.92 0.81
N GLY A 100 4.70 7.00 1.56
CA GLY A 100 5.25 8.24 1.03
C GLY A 100 6.63 8.56 1.60
N GLY A 101 7.30 9.50 0.95
CA GLY A 101 8.65 9.92 1.35
C GLY A 101 9.76 8.91 0.99
N LEU A 102 9.53 8.04 0.01
CA LEU A 102 10.51 7.02 -0.44
C LEU A 102 11.86 7.61 -0.92
N ARG A 103 11.86 8.87 -1.36
CA ARG A 103 13.06 9.61 -1.81
C ARG A 103 13.50 10.72 -0.85
N ARG A 104 12.84 10.84 0.29
CA ARG A 104 13.14 11.86 1.29
C ARG A 104 13.80 11.20 2.50
N ASP A 105 14.32 12.01 3.40
CA ASP A 105 15.00 11.52 4.61
C ASP A 105 14.06 10.75 5.54
N ASN A 106 12.76 11.05 5.47
CA ASN A 106 11.74 10.42 6.31
C ASN A 106 10.60 9.83 5.48
N LEU A 107 10.32 8.56 5.76
CA LEU A 107 9.14 7.86 5.29
C LEU A 107 7.90 8.33 6.08
N HIS A 108 6.74 8.26 5.47
CA HIS A 108 5.47 8.38 6.16
C HIS A 108 4.46 7.38 5.62
N LEU A 109 3.54 6.98 6.50
CA LEU A 109 2.50 6.01 6.22
C LEU A 109 1.14 6.62 6.54
N GLU A 110 0.17 6.45 5.64
CA GLU A 110 -1.23 6.81 5.88
C GLU A 110 -2.11 5.63 5.50
N LEU A 111 -2.92 5.17 6.45
CA LEU A 111 -3.91 4.12 6.23
C LEU A 111 -5.28 4.74 6.10
N TYR A 112 -5.92 4.51 4.96
CA TYR A 112 -7.32 4.82 4.73
C TYR A 112 -8.13 3.52 4.76
N VAL A 113 -9.28 3.54 5.43
CA VAL A 113 -10.24 2.43 5.48
C VAL A 113 -11.59 2.97 5.05
N ASN A 114 -12.23 2.31 4.10
CA ASN A 114 -13.54 2.71 3.56
C ASN A 114 -13.57 4.21 3.23
N CYS A 115 -12.55 4.67 2.50
CA CYS A 115 -12.39 6.04 2.00
C CYS A 115 -12.20 7.11 3.07
N ARG A 116 -11.78 6.75 4.30
CA ARG A 116 -11.48 7.69 5.39
C ARG A 116 -10.10 7.43 5.97
N LEU A 117 -9.37 8.48 6.31
CA LEU A 117 -8.09 8.34 7.01
C LEU A 117 -8.36 7.69 8.38
N ALA A 118 -7.80 6.50 8.58
CA ALA A 118 -7.94 5.74 9.81
C ALA A 118 -6.79 6.01 10.78
N ASP A 119 -5.56 6.03 10.27
CA ASP A 119 -4.36 6.34 11.05
C ASP A 119 -3.19 6.79 10.15
N SER A 120 -2.20 7.43 10.74
CA SER A 120 -0.98 7.84 10.03
C SER A 120 0.25 7.85 10.94
N SER A 121 1.43 7.74 10.33
CA SER A 121 2.70 7.83 11.03
C SER A 121 3.71 8.60 10.17
N GLN A 122 4.40 9.55 10.80
CA GLN A 122 5.29 10.52 10.14
C GLN A 122 6.70 10.41 10.74
N GLY A 123 7.72 10.89 10.03
CA GLY A 123 9.10 10.89 10.54
C GLY A 123 9.70 9.49 10.69
N LEU A 124 9.23 8.54 9.89
CA LEU A 124 9.69 7.16 9.95
C LEU A 124 11.05 7.01 9.24
N PRO A 125 11.94 6.11 9.70
CA PRO A 125 13.21 5.88 9.03
C PRO A 125 13.05 5.47 7.56
N PRO A 126 14.01 5.82 6.68
CA PRO A 126 13.96 5.48 5.27
C PRO A 126 14.03 3.98 5.03
N LEU A 127 13.39 3.53 3.95
CA LEU A 127 13.36 2.14 3.51
C LEU A 127 14.63 1.81 2.71
N VAL A 128 15.19 0.61 2.90
CA VAL A 128 16.39 0.17 2.17
C VAL A 128 16.12 0.16 0.65
N PRO A 129 17.04 0.70 -0.18
CA PRO A 129 16.90 0.62 -1.63
C PRO A 129 16.68 -0.81 -2.13
N LEU A 130 15.73 -0.98 -3.05
CA LEU A 130 15.35 -2.28 -3.58
C LEU A 130 16.01 -2.54 -4.94
N SER A 131 16.48 -3.77 -5.16
CA SER A 131 16.95 -4.23 -6.47
C SER A 131 15.98 -5.26 -7.05
N ALA A 132 15.54 -5.06 -8.29
CA ALA A 132 14.61 -5.94 -9.00
C ALA A 132 15.09 -7.40 -9.06
N GLU A 133 16.41 -7.59 -9.19
CA GLU A 133 17.04 -8.91 -9.27
C GLU A 133 16.85 -9.71 -7.99
N LYS A 134 16.82 -9.03 -6.83
CA LYS A 134 16.76 -9.64 -5.51
C LYS A 134 15.37 -9.71 -4.91
N VAL A 135 14.36 -9.09 -5.54
CA VAL A 135 13.02 -8.94 -4.96
C VAL A 135 12.00 -9.88 -5.62
N GLU A 136 11.12 -10.45 -4.82
CA GLU A 136 9.89 -11.11 -5.27
C GLU A 136 8.66 -10.52 -4.58
N ILE A 137 7.50 -10.57 -5.26
CA ILE A 137 6.23 -10.09 -4.72
C ILE A 137 5.39 -11.26 -4.22
N ARG A 138 4.99 -11.20 -2.96
CA ARG A 138 4.00 -12.11 -2.36
C ARG A 138 2.73 -11.33 -2.03
N ASN A 139 1.64 -11.64 -2.71
CA ASN A 139 0.31 -11.02 -2.49
C ASN A 139 -0.55 -11.84 -1.52
N GLY A 140 -1.81 -11.47 -1.29
CA GLY A 140 -2.75 -12.16 -0.41
C GLY A 140 -3.55 -13.32 -1.03
N PHE A 141 -3.34 -13.70 -2.31
CA PHE A 141 -4.22 -14.63 -3.04
C PHE A 141 -4.00 -16.16 -2.88
N LYS A 142 -2.78 -16.69 -2.65
CA LYS A 142 -2.52 -18.15 -2.49
C LYS A 142 -2.60 -18.73 -1.04
N ALA A 143 -3.15 -19.92 -0.87
CA ALA A 143 -3.58 -20.43 0.44
C ALA A 143 -2.53 -20.56 1.58
N TYR A 144 -1.24 -20.78 1.31
CA TYR A 144 -0.32 -21.30 2.34
C TYR A 144 0.28 -20.29 3.36
N ALA A 145 0.17 -18.97 3.13
CA ALA A 145 0.74 -17.96 4.05
C ALA A 145 0.01 -16.59 4.02
N ARG A 146 -1.17 -16.55 3.41
CA ARG A 146 -1.79 -15.30 2.96
C ARG A 146 -3.08 -15.01 3.74
N LEU A 147 -3.62 -13.81 3.52
CA LEU A 147 -4.81 -13.29 4.18
C LEU A 147 -5.88 -14.39 4.37
N GLN A 148 -6.25 -14.66 5.63
CA GLN A 148 -7.14 -15.76 6.01
C GLN A 148 -8.62 -15.40 5.78
N GLY A 149 -8.97 -15.07 4.54
CA GLY A 149 -10.29 -14.63 4.09
C GLY A 149 -10.35 -14.59 2.58
N ALA A 150 -11.16 -13.69 2.02
CA ALA A 150 -11.24 -13.45 0.59
C ALA A 150 -10.55 -12.13 0.24
N VAL A 151 -9.61 -12.15 -0.71
CA VAL A 151 -9.11 -10.94 -1.36
C VAL A 151 -9.88 -10.77 -2.66
N GLU A 152 -10.64 -9.70 -2.79
CA GLU A 152 -11.42 -9.39 -3.99
C GLU A 152 -10.57 -8.63 -5.01
N SER A 153 -9.75 -7.68 -4.53
CA SER A 153 -8.81 -6.96 -5.38
C SER A 153 -7.54 -6.59 -4.62
N LEU A 154 -6.40 -6.57 -5.33
CA LEU A 154 -5.14 -6.02 -4.84
C LEU A 154 -4.44 -5.29 -5.98
N LYS A 155 -4.17 -4.02 -5.78
CA LYS A 155 -3.61 -3.11 -6.77
C LYS A 155 -2.48 -2.30 -6.13
N MET A 156 -1.50 -1.93 -6.93
CA MET A 156 -0.47 -0.97 -6.56
C MET A 156 -0.49 0.21 -7.53
N ALA A 157 -0.67 1.42 -7.01
CA ALA A 157 -0.48 2.65 -7.74
C ALA A 157 0.94 3.16 -7.48
N LEU A 158 1.69 3.35 -8.56
CA LEU A 158 3.05 3.87 -8.53
C LEU A 158 2.94 5.38 -8.80
N GLY A 159 3.07 6.19 -7.75
CA GLY A 159 2.85 7.64 -7.81
C GLY A 159 1.37 8.06 -7.85
N GLY A 160 1.15 9.36 -8.01
CA GLY A 160 -0.18 9.98 -8.03
C GLY A 160 -0.63 10.52 -6.66
N SER A 161 -1.92 10.79 -6.53
CA SER A 161 -2.58 11.29 -5.31
C SER A 161 -3.42 10.22 -4.62
N VAL A 162 -3.76 10.46 -3.35
CA VAL A 162 -4.74 9.65 -2.60
C VAL A 162 -6.08 9.61 -3.34
N ALA A 163 -6.52 10.71 -3.96
CA ALA A 163 -7.75 10.76 -4.75
C ALA A 163 -7.71 9.76 -5.93
N LYS A 164 -6.59 9.73 -6.67
CA LYS A 164 -6.38 8.76 -7.75
C LYS A 164 -6.33 7.32 -7.24
N ALA A 165 -5.71 7.07 -6.07
CA ALA A 165 -5.74 5.76 -5.43
C ALA A 165 -7.16 5.37 -4.97
N GLY A 166 -7.96 6.34 -4.53
CA GLY A 166 -9.37 6.18 -4.17
C GLY A 166 -10.23 5.72 -5.32
N ALA A 167 -10.05 6.30 -6.51
CA ALA A 167 -10.73 5.83 -7.71
C ALA A 167 -10.45 4.34 -8.01
N LEU A 168 -9.35 3.76 -7.51
CA LEU A 168 -9.04 2.32 -7.68
C LEU A 168 -9.77 1.41 -6.67
N ALA A 169 -10.22 2.00 -5.56
CA ALA A 169 -10.95 1.36 -4.46
C ALA A 169 -12.45 1.69 -4.49
N ASP A 170 -12.94 2.28 -5.59
CA ASP A 170 -14.28 2.84 -5.72
C ASP A 170 -14.65 3.82 -4.59
N CYS A 171 -13.64 4.59 -4.17
CA CYS A 171 -13.70 5.56 -3.09
C CYS A 171 -13.74 7.01 -3.62
N PRO A 172 -14.85 7.74 -3.46
CA PRO A 172 -14.90 9.15 -3.80
C PRO A 172 -14.29 9.99 -2.66
N PHE A 173 -12.97 10.16 -2.68
CA PHE A 173 -12.36 11.18 -1.82
C PHE A 173 -12.82 12.56 -2.31
N GLN A 174 -13.52 13.30 -1.46
CA GLN A 174 -13.85 14.70 -1.75
C GLN A 174 -12.57 15.53 -1.62
N GLY A 175 -11.92 15.86 -2.74
CA GLY A 175 -10.79 16.78 -2.73
C GLY A 175 -9.76 16.58 -3.85
N ASP A 176 -10.15 16.83 -5.10
CA ASP A 176 -9.28 17.48 -6.09
C ASP A 176 -10.08 18.66 -6.70
N SER A 177 -10.60 19.54 -5.84
CA SER A 177 -11.20 20.81 -6.26
C SER A 177 -10.14 21.92 -6.34
N SER A 178 -8.96 21.63 -6.90
CA SER A 178 -7.94 22.65 -7.18
C SER A 178 -7.33 22.56 -8.58
N VAL A 179 -7.98 21.86 -9.53
CA VAL A 179 -7.56 21.83 -10.95
C VAL A 179 -8.44 22.69 -11.87
N TYR A 180 -9.41 23.43 -11.32
CA TYR A 180 -10.15 24.45 -12.10
C TYR A 180 -9.91 25.84 -11.54
N ASN A 181 -8.71 26.39 -11.76
CA ASN A 181 -8.48 27.84 -11.76
C ASN A 181 -7.25 28.21 -12.59
N THR A 182 -7.15 27.67 -13.80
CA THR A 182 -6.29 28.22 -14.85
C THR A 182 -7.14 28.79 -15.98
N GLY A 183 -7.40 30.09 -15.86
CA GLY A 183 -7.47 31.05 -16.96
C GLY A 183 -8.43 30.79 -18.12
N VAL A 184 -9.62 31.40 -18.03
CA VAL A 184 -10.24 32.00 -19.22
C VAL A 184 -10.60 33.44 -18.87
N SER A 185 -9.63 34.35 -19.02
CA SER A 185 -9.96 35.76 -19.25
C SER A 185 -10.66 35.81 -20.61
N LYS A 186 -11.99 35.96 -20.60
CA LYS A 186 -12.72 36.42 -21.77
C LYS A 186 -12.32 37.88 -22.02
N ILE A 187 -11.38 38.09 -22.93
CA ILE A 187 -11.27 39.36 -23.66
C ILE A 187 -12.44 39.37 -24.65
N THR A 188 -13.34 40.33 -24.48
CA THR A 188 -14.37 40.67 -25.47
C THR A 188 -13.76 41.73 -26.37
N ILE A 189 -13.75 41.48 -27.68
CA ILE A 189 -13.46 42.49 -28.72
C ILE A 189 -14.68 43.39 -28.86
#